data_AF-A0A933BP00-F1
#
_entry.id   AF-A0A933BP00-F1
#
_cell.length_a   1.000
_cell.length_b   1.000
_cell.length_c   1.000
_cell.angle_alpha   90.00
_cell.angle_beta   90.00
_cell.angle_gamma   90.00
#
_symmetry.space_group_name_H-M   'P 1'
#
loop_
_entity.id
_entity.type
_entity.pdbx_description
1 polymer ?
#
loop_
_entity_poly.entity_id
_entity_poly.type
_entity_poly.pdbx_seq_one_letter_code
_entity_poly.pdbx_strand_id
1 'polypeptide(L)' 'MLNLVTGGTGFVGAAVVRLLISEGHAVRALAR' A
#
# COMPACT_ATOMS: atom_id res chain seq x y z
N MET A 1 -5.93 -7.43 9.89
CA MET A 1 -5.05 -6.33 10.34
C MET A 1 -4.94 -5.33 9.20
N LEU A 2 -4.97 -4.03 9.47
CA LEU A 2 -4.88 -2.97 8.44
C LEU A 2 -3.41 -2.56 8.24
N ASN A 3 -2.93 -2.56 7.00
CA ASN A 3 -1.57 -2.13 6.66
C ASN A 3 -1.58 -0.65 6.21
N LEU A 4 -0.90 0.23 6.95
CA LEU A 4 -0.70 1.63 6.55
C LEU A 4 0.57 1.73 5.69
N VAL A 5 0.45 2.25 4.47
CA VAL A 5 1.57 2.52 3.57
C VAL A 5 1.75 4.02 3.39
N THR A 6 2.89 4.54 3.83
CA THR A 6 3.32 5.92 3.55
C THR A 6 3.96 6.01 2.17
N GLY A 7 3.76 7.12 1.45
CA GLY A 7 4.32 7.28 0.11
C GLY A 7 3.76 6.26 -0.90
N GLY A 8 2.53 5.78 -0.68
CA GLY A 8 1.88 4.74 -1.48
C GLY A 8 1.66 5.11 -2.95
N THR A 9 1.86 6.37 -3.31
CA THR A 9 1.79 6.89 -4.68
C THR A 9 3.14 6.92 -5.40
N GLY A 10 4.26 6.70 -4.70
CA GLY A 10 5.60 6.64 -5.28
C GLY A 10 5.93 5.28 -5.89
N PHE A 11 7.09 5.16 -6.54
CA PHE A 11 7.50 3.94 -7.26
C PHE A 11 7.45 2.68 -6.37
N VAL A 12 8.17 2.70 -5.24
CA VAL A 12 8.21 1.56 -4.31
C VAL A 12 6.87 1.38 -3.59
N GLY A 13 6.28 2.48 -3.10
CA GLY A 13 5.02 2.43 -2.35
C GLY A 13 3.88 1.81 -3.16
N ALA A 14 3.77 2.17 -4.44
CA ALA A 14 2.75 1.62 -5.32
C ALA A 14 2.96 0.12 -5.60
N ALA A 15 4.21 -0.34 -5.73
CA ALA A 15 4.52 -1.76 -5.88
C ALA A 15 4.13 -2.56 -4.62
N VAL A 16 4.46 -2.04 -3.44
CA VAL A 16 4.09 -2.65 -2.15
C VAL A 16 2.57 -2.70 -1.96
N VAL A 17 1.86 -1.61 -2.27
CA VAL A 17 0.39 -1.58 -2.19
C VAL A 17 -0.23 -2.67 -3.07
N ARG A 18 0.25 -2.82 -4.32
CA ARG A 18 -0.24 -3.85 -5.25
C ARG A 18 0.02 -5.26 -4.73
N LEU A 19 1.21 -5.52 -4.21
CA LEU A 19 1.57 -6.82 -3.63
C LEU A 19 0.63 -7.16 -2.46
N LEU A 20 0.50 -6.25 -1.49
CA LEU A 20 -0.32 -6.47 -0.31
C LEU A 20 -1.80 -6.71 -0.65
N ILE A 21 -2.34 -5.98 -1.64
CA ILE A 21 -3.71 -6.22 -2.13
C ILE A 21 -3.82 -7.61 -2.77
N SER A 22 -2.83 -8.03 -3.57
CA SER A 22 -2.84 -9.35 -4.22
C SER A 22 -2.80 -10.51 -3.22
N GLU A 23 -2.22 -10.30 -2.05
CA GLU A 23 -2.18 -11.26 -0.94
C GLU A 23 -3.43 -11.20 -0.04
N GLY A 24 -4.41 -10.35 -0.37
CA GLY A 24 -5.68 -10.23 0.34
C GLY A 24 -5.63 -9.34 1.58
N HIS A 25 -4.60 -8.52 1.74
CA HIS A 25 -4.51 -7.58 2.85
C HIS A 25 -5.36 -6.33 2.63
N ALA A 26 -5.96 -5.83 3.71
CA ALA A 26 -6.54 -4.49 3.73
C ALA A 26 -5.41 -3.44 3.83
N VAL A 27 -5.37 -2.50 2.89
CA VAL A 27 -4.31 -1.48 2.79
C VAL A 27 -4.91 -0.08 2.85
N ARG A 28 -4.26 0.81 3.60
CA ARG A 28 -4.51 2.26 3.59
C ARG A 28 -3.25 2.97 3.14
N ALA A 29 -3.32 3.73 2.06
CA ALA A 29 -2.19 4.56 1.61
C ALA A 29 -2.38 6.01 2.10
N LEU A 30 -1.33 6.59 2.68
CA LEU A 30 -1.27 8.02 2.99
C LEU A 30 -0.71 8.77 1.78
N ALA A 31 -1.48 9.75 1.29
CA ALA A 31 -1.12 10.66 0.20
C ALA A 31 -1.32 12.12 0.64
N ARG A 32 -0.72 13.07 -0.09
CA ARG A 32 -0.92 14.52 0.07
C ARG A 32 -2.10 14.99 -0.77
#